data_AF-A0A161SDS1-F1
#
_entry.id   AF-A0A161SDS1-F1
#
_cell.length_a   1.000
_cell.length_b   1.000
_cell.length_c   1.000
_cell.angle_alpha   90.00
_cell.angle_beta   90.00
_cell.angle_gamma   90.00
#
_symmetry.space_group_name_H-M   'P 1'
#
loop_
_entity.id
_entity.type
_entity.pdbx_description
1 polymer ?
#
loop_
_entity_poly.entity_id
_entity_poly.type
_entity_poly.pdbx_seq_one_letter_code
_entity_poly.pdbx_strand_id
1 'polypeptide(L)' 'MSLFLVLSGMVVLIVALVLFLRGRRDAPQGTPLPNGRALVLLTLLGLMLALASQLPVFR' A
#
# COMPACT_ATOMS: atom_id res chain seq x y z
N MET A 1 8.62 -4.09 18.33
CA MET A 1 7.41 -3.48 17.72
C MET A 1 7.61 -3.23 16.22
N SER A 2 8.84 -2.90 15.84
CA SER A 2 9.35 -2.67 14.49
C SER A 2 8.95 -3.75 13.49
N LEU A 3 9.19 -5.03 13.82
CA LEU A 3 8.84 -6.14 12.94
C LEU A 3 7.35 -6.18 12.59
N PHE A 4 6.47 -5.90 13.56
CA PHE A 4 5.04 -5.85 13.34
C PHE A 4 4.65 -4.70 12.39
N LEU A 5 5.26 -3.52 12.54
CA LEU A 5 5.04 -2.37 11.65
C LEU A 5 5.54 -2.63 10.22
N VAL A 6 6.68 -3.30 10.07
CA VAL A 6 7.20 -3.70 8.75
C VAL A 6 6.26 -4.69 8.07
N LEU A 7 5.87 -5.76 8.79
CA LEU A 7 5.00 -6.80 8.23
C LEU A 7 3.62 -6.24 7.86
N SER A 8 3.02 -5.42 8.72
CA SER A 8 1.74 -4.77 8.42
C SER A 8 1.84 -3.79 7.26
N GLY A 9 2.91 -2.98 7.19
CA GLY A 9 3.18 -2.11 6.05
C GLY A 9 3.32 -2.89 4.73
N MET A 10 4.04 -4.02 4.76
CA MET A 10 4.16 -4.90 3.59
C MET A 10 2.82 -5.46 3.15
N VAL A 11 1.99 -5.94 4.08
CA VAL A 11 0.65 -6.47 3.76
C VAL A 11 -0.19 -5.38 3.07
N VAL A 12 -0.18 -4.15 3.59
CA VAL A 12 -0.91 -3.02 2.99
C VAL A 12 -0.43 -2.75 1.56
N LEU A 13 0.88 -2.73 1.33
CA LEU A 13 1.46 -2.49 0.00
C LEU A 13 1.12 -3.62 -0.99
N ILE A 14 1.15 -4.88 -0.53
CA ILE A 14 0.77 -6.04 -1.35
C ILE A 14 -0.70 -5.96 -1.73
N VAL A 15 -1.59 -5.65 -0.78
CA VAL A 15 -3.03 -5.48 -1.04
C VAL A 15 -3.26 -4.36 -2.05
N ALA A 16 -2.60 -3.21 -1.87
CA ALA A 16 -2.67 -2.10 -2.83
C ALA A 16 -2.21 -2.54 -4.23
N LEU A 17 -1.11 -3.30 -4.33
CA LEU A 17 -0.60 -3.81 -5.60
C LEU A 17 -1.58 -4.78 -6.27
N VAL A 18 -2.17 -5.71 -5.52
CA VAL A 18 -3.16 -6.66 -6.05
C VAL A 18 -4.39 -5.94 -6.57
N LEU A 19 -4.91 -4.97 -5.81
CA LEU A 19 -6.05 -4.15 -6.22
C LEU A 19 -5.73 -3.31 -7.46
N PHE A 20 -4.52 -2.75 -7.55
CA PHE A 20 -4.05 -2.04 -8.73
C PHE A 20 -3.99 -2.93 -9.96
N LEU A 21 -3.36 -4.11 -9.84
CA LEU A 21 -3.24 -5.07 -10.95
C LEU A 21 -4.61 -5.56 -11.41
N ARG A 22 -5.52 -5.85 -10.47
CA ARG A 22 -6.89 -6.27 -10.76
C ARG A 22 -7.67 -5.17 -11.48
N GLY A 23 -7.65 -3.95 -10.93
CA GLY A 23 -8.30 -2.79 -11.53
C GLY A 23 -7.79 -2.49 -12.93
N ARG A 24 -6.49 -2.68 -13.19
CA ARG A 24 -5.90 -2.54 -14.53
C ARG A 24 -6.31 -3.65 -15.49
N ARG A 25 -6.45 -4.88 -15.01
CA ARG A 25 -6.88 -6.03 -15.83
C ARG A 25 -8.33 -5.92 -16.26
N ASP A 26 -9.19 -5.45 -15.35
CA ASP A 26 -10.63 -5.33 -15.59
C ASP A 26 -11.01 -4.06 -16.40
N ALA A 27 -10.07 -3.11 -16.49
CA ALA A 27 -10.26 -1.82 -17.15
C ALA A 27 -10.00 -1.89 -18.67
N PRO A 28 -10.93 -1.42 -19.52
CA PRO A 28 -10.65 -1.17 -20.94
C PRO A 28 -9.49 -0.19 -21.11
N GLN A 29 -8.67 -0.37 -22.14
CA GLN A 29 -7.56 0.53 -22.45
C GLN A 29 -8.05 1.98 -22.60
N GLY A 30 -7.36 2.92 -21.94
CA GLY A 30 -7.71 4.34 -21.94
C GLY A 30 -8.65 4.77 -20.81
N THR A 31 -9.19 3.84 -20.02
CA THR A 31 -9.98 4.21 -18.84
C THR A 31 -9.10 4.71 -17.68
N PRO A 32 -9.52 5.77 -16.97
CA PRO A 32 -8.81 6.27 -15.80
C PRO A 32 -8.74 5.21 -14.71
N LEU A 33 -7.69 5.25 -13.90
CA LEU A 33 -7.39 4.22 -12.90
C LEU A 33 -8.58 4.03 -11.94
N PRO A 34 -9.22 2.85 -11.90
CA PRO A 34 -10.34 2.61 -10.99
C PRO A 34 -9.83 2.71 -9.54
N ASN A 35 -10.53 3.52 -8.73
CA ASN A 35 -10.21 3.76 -7.32
C ASN A 35 -8.78 4.24 -7.04
N GLY A 36 -8.17 5.01 -7.96
CA GLY A 36 -6.79 5.49 -7.82
C GLY A 36 -6.50 6.23 -6.50
N ARG A 37 -7.47 6.99 -5.97
CA ARG A 37 -7.34 7.65 -4.66
C ARG A 37 -7.16 6.66 -3.50
N ALA A 38 -7.92 5.58 -3.48
CA ALA A 38 -7.82 4.56 -2.44
C ALA A 38 -6.47 3.83 -2.49
N LEU A 39 -5.97 3.53 -3.70
CA LEU A 39 -4.65 2.94 -3.90
C LEU A 39 -3.52 3.85 -3.44
N VAL A 40 -3.61 5.15 -3.73
CA VAL A 40 -2.66 6.16 -3.24
C VAL A 40 -2.64 6.20 -1.71
N LEU A 41 -3.82 6.22 -1.07
CA LEU A 41 -3.93 6.23 0.40
C LEU A 41 -3.35 4.96 1.03
N LEU A 42 -3.64 3.78 0.47
CA LEU A 42 -3.07 2.52 0.95
C LEU A 42 -1.54 2.49 0.80
N THR A 43 -1.03 2.98 -0.33
CA THR A 43 0.41 3.03 -0.56
C THR A 43 1.11 3.97 0.42
N LEU A 44 0.53 5.16 0.64
CA LEU A 44 1.02 6.13 1.64
C LEU A 44 1.01 5.54 3.04
N LEU A 45 -0.06 4.85 3.42
CA LEU A 45 -0.18 4.20 4.72
C LEU A 45 0.92 3.15 4.90
N GLY A 46 1.11 2.25 3.93
CA GLY A 46 2.15 1.24 3.98
C GLY A 46 3.57 1.83 4.11
N LEU A 47 3.85 2.92 3.39
CA LEU A 47 5.12 3.65 3.49
C LEU A 47 5.29 4.33 4.86
N MET A 48 4.23 4.91 5.41
CA MET A 48 4.27 5.52 6.76
C MET A 48 4.54 4.47 7.84
N LEU A 49 3.93 3.28 7.76
CA LEU A 49 4.22 2.19 8.70
C LEU A 49 5.68 1.72 8.59
N ALA A 50 6.20 1.62 7.36
CA ALA A 50 7.60 1.27 7.13
C ALA A 50 8.55 2.31 7.73
N LEU A 51 8.29 3.61 7.52
CA LEU A 51 9.08 4.69 8.12
C LEU A 51 8.97 4.71 9.65
N ALA A 52 7.75 4.56 10.19
CA ALA A 52 7.52 4.51 11.63
C ALA A 52 8.29 3.35 12.28
N SER A 53 8.42 2.21 11.60
CA SER A 53 9.18 1.05 12.09
C SER A 53 10.66 1.34 12.36
N GLN A 54 11.21 2.39 11.74
CA GLN A 54 12.62 2.78 11.87
C GLN A 54 12.88 3.69 13.07
N LEU A 55 11.82 4.25 13.69
CA LEU A 55 11.95 5.15 14.82
C LEU A 55 12.45 4.43 16.08
N PRO A 56 13.27 5.09 16.93
CA PRO A 56 13.85 4.48 18.13
C PRO A 56 12.81 3.93 19.11
N VAL A 57 11.64 4.59 19.21
CA VAL A 57 10.53 4.19 20.09
C VAL A 57 9.90 2.85 19.69
N PHE A 58 10.07 2.44 18.44
CA PHE A 58 9.46 1.22 17.90
C PHE A 58 10.48 0.11 17.63
N ARG A 59 11.79 0.35 17.79
CA ARG A 59 12.82 -0.68 17.60
C ARG A 59 12.53 -1.91 18.47
#